data_AF-A0A957YW36-F1
#
_entry.id   AF-A0A957YW36-F1
#
_cell.length_a   1.000
_cell.length_b   1.000
_cell.length_c   1.000
_cell.angle_alpha   90.00
_cell.angle_beta   90.00
_cell.angle_gamma   90.00
#
_symmetry.space_group_name_H-M   'P 1'
#
loop_
_entity.id
_entity.type
_entity.pdbx_description
1 polymer ?
#
loop_
_entity_poly.entity_id
_entity_poly.type
_entity_poly.pdbx_seq_one_letter_code
_entity_poly.pdbx_strand_id
1 'polypeptide(L)'
;MYTHLFSAQSTPRLFVPEAVQTSAMDCGPAALKCLLEGFGVSASYGRLREACQTDVDGTSINTLEDVAQRLGLQAQQMMAPADHLLLSSAQLLPALVVTVLPNGFNHFVVAWRVHGPIVQLMDPTSGRRWVTHQRFLAEVYRYTVPFAADSWRAWAETPGFLDPLQQRLTQLELPTTTTDALIEEATAESSWRGLATLDAATRMVNSVVQAQGVNRGREATRLLEECFHQARAPQIRPQTIIPEPFWSVRSLSPTINGNDATGSDKTGSDKTGSDKTGNDPTEQTLLLMRGAVLLKVAGLQTTDAAAQPSPHATTDTATIQSDERHSTILATVLSEAPQHPEWEIFRLLHAEGMMEPVVLLSAALLAALAVTVEAALLRGLMVLAADQQLGSGRLVLSGALITFALLLLVIEFPLARGALRMGRRLETRVRIAFLAKIPRLEDRYFHSRLISDMAQRAHGLHQLHALPDLALRFLRLSAQLLFTTVGIIWLYPAAAPLALLALIGAIAAALATQPLQSERDLRVRT
;
A
#
# COMPACT_ATOMS: atom_id res chain seq x y z
N MET A 1 -0.32 30.52 15.11
CA MET A 1 -1.55 30.29 15.90
C MET A 1 -2.19 28.96 15.48
N TYR A 2 -1.48 27.83 15.64
CA TYR A 2 -1.95 26.48 15.26
C TYR A 2 -1.56 25.43 16.31
N THR A 3 -1.52 25.83 17.58
CA THR A 3 -0.83 25.11 18.66
C THR A 3 -1.68 24.00 19.31
N HIS A 4 -2.89 23.73 18.84
CA HIS A 4 -3.84 22.83 19.53
C HIS A 4 -4.39 21.66 18.68
N LEU A 5 -3.93 21.45 17.44
CA LEU A 5 -4.45 20.37 16.58
C LEU A 5 -3.63 19.06 16.63
N PHE A 6 -2.46 19.06 17.25
CA PHE A 6 -1.65 17.86 17.40
C PHE A 6 -1.93 17.19 18.75
N SER A 7 -2.95 16.33 18.80
CA SER A 7 -2.98 15.23 19.78
C SER A 7 -1.91 14.21 19.36
N ALA A 8 -0.64 14.60 19.46
CA ALA A 8 0.50 13.88 18.94
C ALA A 8 0.73 12.59 19.73
N GLN A 9 0.33 11.45 19.17
CA GLN A 9 0.95 10.18 19.55
C GLN A 9 2.34 10.18 18.92
N SER A 10 3.38 10.33 19.74
CA SER A 10 4.78 10.26 19.29
C SER A 10 5.15 8.87 18.76
N THR A 11 4.42 7.83 19.19
CA THR A 11 4.59 6.46 18.72
C THR A 11 3.63 6.15 17.57
N PRO A 12 4.13 5.65 16.43
CA PRO A 12 3.27 5.23 15.33
C PRO A 12 2.34 4.09 15.76
N ARG A 13 1.10 4.11 15.24
CA ARG A 13 0.10 3.05 15.46
C ARG A 13 0.66 1.65 15.21
N LEU A 14 0.15 0.64 15.93
CA LEU A 14 0.56 -0.75 15.75
C LEU A 14 0.30 -1.25 14.33
N PHE A 15 -0.88 -0.94 13.80
CA PHE A 15 -1.26 -1.30 12.44
C PHE A 15 -1.31 -0.06 11.54
N VAL A 16 -0.77 -0.21 10.35
CA VAL A 16 -0.82 0.81 9.29
C VAL A 16 -2.27 1.21 8.99
N PRO A 17 -2.64 2.50 9.04
CA PRO A 17 -3.96 2.96 8.63
C PRO A 17 -4.25 2.63 7.17
N GLU A 18 -5.52 2.42 6.86
CA GLU A 18 -5.93 2.12 5.49
C GLU A 18 -6.39 3.39 4.77
N ALA A 19 -5.69 3.74 3.70
CA ALA A 19 -6.00 4.87 2.82
C ALA A 19 -5.94 4.41 1.35
N VAL A 20 -7.06 3.93 0.82
CA VAL A 20 -7.17 3.46 -0.57
C VAL A 20 -7.29 4.66 -1.52
N GLN A 21 -6.60 4.59 -2.66
CA GLN A 21 -6.57 5.67 -3.64
C GLN A 21 -7.91 5.85 -4.34
N THR A 22 -8.32 7.09 -4.52
CA THR A 22 -9.55 7.41 -5.24
C THR A 22 -9.35 7.61 -6.73
N SER A 23 -8.12 7.74 -7.24
CA SER A 23 -7.78 7.75 -8.68
C SER A 23 -6.50 6.94 -8.91
N ALA A 24 -6.30 6.46 -10.14
CA ALA A 24 -5.11 5.70 -10.53
C ALA A 24 -3.80 6.46 -10.22
N MET A 25 -3.83 7.79 -10.32
CA MET A 25 -2.67 8.67 -10.12
C MET A 25 -2.47 9.11 -8.66
N ASP A 26 -3.38 8.73 -7.75
CA ASP A 26 -3.39 9.24 -6.38
C ASP A 26 -2.62 8.35 -5.38
N CYS A 27 -1.73 7.46 -5.85
CA CYS A 27 -0.95 6.58 -4.98
C CYS A 27 -0.08 7.37 -3.98
N GLY A 28 0.51 8.49 -4.41
CA GLY A 28 1.29 9.40 -3.55
C GLY A 28 0.47 10.02 -2.40
N PRO A 29 -0.60 10.79 -2.69
CA PRO A 29 -1.48 11.35 -1.67
C PRO A 29 -2.08 10.30 -0.74
N ALA A 30 -2.48 9.15 -1.26
CA ALA A 30 -3.00 8.05 -0.45
C ALA A 30 -1.95 7.49 0.53
N ALA A 31 -0.72 7.26 0.05
CA ALA A 31 0.39 6.83 0.88
C ALA A 31 0.76 7.88 1.94
N LEU A 32 0.73 9.17 1.59
CA LEU A 32 0.98 10.25 2.53
C LEU A 32 -0.12 10.37 3.59
N LYS A 33 -1.40 10.23 3.22
CA LYS A 33 -2.51 10.17 4.18
C LYS A 33 -2.32 9.02 5.16
N CYS A 34 -1.95 7.84 4.67
CA CYS A 34 -1.63 6.68 5.49
C CYS A 34 -0.54 6.99 6.53
N LEU A 35 0.56 7.62 6.10
CA LEU A 35 1.64 8.03 7.01
C LEU A 35 1.15 9.02 8.06
N LEU A 36 0.45 10.10 7.65
CA LEU A 36 -0.11 11.12 8.54
C LEU A 36 -1.01 10.51 9.61
N GLU A 37 -2.00 9.71 9.21
CA GLU A 37 -2.93 9.05 10.13
C GLU A 37 -2.24 8.04 11.05
N GLY A 38 -1.12 7.48 10.59
CA GLY A 38 -0.30 6.52 11.32
C GLY A 38 0.40 7.16 12.51
N PHE A 39 0.72 8.45 12.40
CA PHE A 39 1.22 9.31 13.48
C PHE A 39 0.12 10.17 14.15
N GLY A 40 -1.15 9.87 13.88
CA GLY A 40 -2.29 10.52 14.52
C GLY A 40 -2.68 11.89 13.93
N VAL A 41 -2.15 12.25 12.76
CA VAL A 41 -2.51 13.48 12.04
C VAL A 41 -3.66 13.16 11.09
N SER A 42 -4.84 13.72 11.34
CA SER A 42 -5.99 13.58 10.42
C SER A 42 -5.80 14.50 9.22
N ALA A 43 -6.05 13.97 8.02
CA ALA A 43 -5.88 14.71 6.77
C ALA A 43 -7.04 14.45 5.80
N SER A 44 -7.62 15.53 5.28
CA SER A 44 -8.59 15.48 4.19
C SER A 44 -7.93 14.97 2.91
N TYR A 45 -8.44 13.88 2.35
CA TYR A 45 -7.88 13.24 1.16
C TYR A 45 -7.87 14.18 -0.06
N GLY A 46 -8.98 14.88 -0.31
CA GLY A 46 -9.11 15.79 -1.44
C GLY A 46 -8.12 16.95 -1.38
N ARG A 47 -7.96 17.55 -0.20
CA ARG A 47 -6.98 18.64 0.02
C ARG A 47 -5.56 18.15 -0.01
N LEU A 48 -5.29 16.96 0.52
CA LEU A 48 -3.96 16.38 0.46
C LEU A 48 -3.55 16.15 -1.00
N ARG A 49 -4.46 15.69 -1.85
CA ARG A 49 -4.23 15.58 -3.29
C ARG A 49 -3.92 16.94 -3.94
N GLU A 50 -4.67 17.99 -3.58
CA GLU A 50 -4.42 19.36 -4.07
C GLU A 50 -3.06 19.90 -3.62
N ALA A 51 -2.68 19.65 -2.37
CA ALA A 51 -1.40 20.03 -1.76
C ALA A 51 -0.23 19.27 -2.41
N CYS A 52 -0.41 17.98 -2.68
CA CYS A 52 0.55 17.15 -3.42
C CYS A 52 0.68 17.54 -4.90
N GLN A 53 -0.15 18.47 -5.39
CA GLN A 53 -0.16 18.88 -6.80
C GLN A 53 -0.23 17.69 -7.78
N THR A 54 -0.92 16.61 -7.39
CA THR A 54 -0.99 15.39 -8.19
C THR A 54 -1.55 15.68 -9.58
N ASP A 55 -0.83 15.25 -10.61
CA ASP A 55 -1.20 15.45 -12.02
C ASP A 55 -1.41 14.11 -12.75
N VAL A 56 -1.58 14.15 -14.07
CA VAL A 56 -1.73 12.96 -14.95
C VAL A 56 -0.55 12.00 -14.91
N ASP A 57 0.64 12.45 -14.48
CA ASP A 57 1.85 11.63 -14.30
C ASP A 57 2.05 11.19 -12.84
N GLY A 58 1.14 11.58 -11.93
CA GLY A 58 1.16 11.20 -10.52
C GLY A 58 1.74 12.30 -9.65
N THR A 59 2.47 11.91 -8.61
CA THR A 59 3.08 12.85 -7.65
C THR A 59 4.57 12.56 -7.52
N SER A 60 5.41 13.60 -7.57
CA SER A 60 6.86 13.42 -7.37
C SER A 60 7.16 13.14 -5.89
N ILE A 61 8.19 12.34 -5.62
CA ILE A 61 8.62 12.08 -4.23
C ILE A 61 9.11 13.35 -3.52
N ASN A 62 9.69 14.31 -4.25
CA ASN A 62 10.12 15.60 -3.70
C ASN A 62 8.92 16.40 -3.20
N THR A 63 7.81 16.41 -3.95
CA THR A 63 6.57 17.04 -3.53
C THR A 63 5.99 16.36 -2.29
N LEU A 64 6.04 15.03 -2.23
CA LEU A 64 5.57 14.28 -1.06
C LEU A 64 6.40 14.60 0.19
N GLU A 65 7.72 14.75 0.07
CA GLU A 65 8.59 15.16 1.17
C GLU A 65 8.24 16.56 1.69
N ASP A 66 8.16 17.55 0.80
CA ASP A 66 7.83 18.94 1.18
C ASP A 66 6.45 19.03 1.86
N VAL A 67 5.42 18.39 1.29
CA VAL A 67 4.08 18.36 1.89
C VAL A 67 4.08 17.59 3.21
N ALA A 68 4.78 16.46 3.32
CA ALA A 68 4.90 15.71 4.57
C ALA A 68 5.52 16.56 5.69
N GLN A 69 6.63 17.26 5.39
CA GLN A 69 7.32 18.14 6.32
C GLN A 69 6.42 19.29 6.77
N ARG A 70 5.76 19.98 5.82
CA ARG A 70 4.84 21.08 6.13
C ARG A 70 3.62 20.66 6.94
N LEU A 71 3.19 19.40 6.82
CA LEU A 71 2.11 18.81 7.64
C LEU A 71 2.59 18.25 8.99
N GLY A 72 3.87 18.44 9.32
CA GLY A 72 4.45 18.13 10.62
C GLY A 72 5.10 16.76 10.74
N LEU A 73 5.37 16.05 9.64
CA LEU A 73 6.14 14.80 9.67
C LEU A 73 7.65 15.08 9.61
N GLN A 74 8.45 14.33 10.36
CA GLN A 74 9.90 14.23 10.15
C GLN A 74 10.17 13.28 8.99
N ALA A 75 9.91 13.77 7.76
CA ALA A 75 10.07 13.02 6.54
C ALA A 75 11.41 13.36 5.86
N GLN A 76 12.15 12.35 5.42
CA GLN A 76 13.42 12.52 4.71
C GLN A 76 13.52 11.55 3.54
N GLN A 77 13.80 12.06 2.35
CA GLN A 77 14.13 11.22 1.20
C GLN A 77 15.52 10.61 1.40
N MET A 78 15.64 9.32 1.14
CA MET A 78 16.93 8.64 1.16
C MET A 78 17.00 7.53 0.12
N MET A 79 18.23 7.23 -0.29
CA MET A 79 18.55 6.06 -1.09
C MET A 79 19.34 5.08 -0.23
N ALA A 80 18.91 3.83 -0.20
CA ALA A 80 19.59 2.76 0.52
C ALA A 80 19.60 1.48 -0.32
N PRO A 81 20.56 0.56 -0.12
CA PRO A 81 20.48 -0.76 -0.70
C PRO A 81 19.12 -1.41 -0.36
N ALA A 82 18.45 -2.00 -1.35
CA ALA A 82 17.07 -2.47 -1.17
C ALA A 82 16.95 -3.53 -0.06
N ASP A 83 17.98 -4.33 0.15
CA ASP A 83 18.07 -5.32 1.22
C ASP A 83 18.20 -4.71 2.63
N HIS A 84 18.64 -3.45 2.76
CA HIS A 84 18.67 -2.75 4.03
C HIS A 84 17.27 -2.35 4.51
N LEU A 85 16.30 -2.21 3.58
CA LEU A 85 14.93 -1.74 3.85
C LEU A 85 14.24 -2.48 5.00
N LEU A 86 14.50 -3.78 5.14
CA LEU A 86 13.84 -4.67 6.09
C LEU A 86 14.70 -5.02 7.31
N LEU A 87 15.90 -4.46 7.42
CA LEU A 87 16.76 -4.66 8.58
C LEU A 87 16.36 -3.68 9.68
N SER A 88 16.13 -4.22 10.88
CA SER A 88 15.80 -3.43 12.07
C SER A 88 16.87 -2.41 12.41
N SER A 89 18.16 -2.76 12.23
CA SER A 89 19.28 -1.85 12.49
C SER A 89 19.33 -0.66 11.54
N ALA A 90 18.77 -0.78 10.33
CA ALA A 90 18.71 0.32 9.36
C ALA A 90 17.70 1.41 9.77
N GLN A 91 16.74 1.08 10.65
CA GLN A 91 15.69 1.99 11.15
C GLN A 91 15.01 2.78 10.02
N LEU A 92 14.70 2.12 8.91
CA LEU A 92 14.15 2.76 7.71
C LEU A 92 12.62 2.85 7.72
N LEU A 93 11.93 2.08 8.56
CA LEU A 93 10.47 2.02 8.60
C LEU A 93 9.90 2.83 9.78
N PRO A 94 8.71 3.46 9.63
CA PRO A 94 7.86 3.43 8.44
C PRO A 94 8.40 4.30 7.30
N ALA A 95 8.21 3.84 6.07
CA ALA A 95 8.63 4.56 4.87
C ALA A 95 7.65 4.38 3.72
N LEU A 96 7.53 5.42 2.91
CA LEU A 96 6.97 5.31 1.57
C LEU A 96 8.08 4.83 0.62
N VAL A 97 7.78 3.79 -0.15
CA VAL A 97 8.73 3.05 -0.98
C VAL A 97 8.21 3.00 -2.41
N VAL A 98 9.09 3.20 -3.39
CA VAL A 98 8.76 3.02 -4.81
C VAL A 98 8.82 1.54 -5.18
N THR A 99 7.72 1.03 -5.71
CA THR A 99 7.58 -0.34 -6.22
C THR A 99 7.21 -0.34 -7.71
N VAL A 100 7.36 -1.48 -8.37
CA VAL A 100 6.97 -1.70 -9.76
C VAL A 100 5.74 -2.59 -9.80
N LEU A 101 4.68 -2.10 -10.45
CA LEU A 101 3.49 -2.90 -10.72
C LEU A 101 3.74 -3.91 -11.85
N PRO A 102 2.90 -4.95 -12.00
CA PRO A 102 3.05 -5.94 -13.08
C PRO A 102 3.05 -5.35 -14.49
N ASN A 103 2.41 -4.20 -14.67
CA ASN A 103 2.36 -3.44 -15.92
C ASN A 103 3.60 -2.57 -16.19
N GLY A 104 4.59 -2.58 -15.27
CA GLY A 104 5.85 -1.84 -15.39
C GLY A 104 5.83 -0.41 -14.86
N PHE A 105 4.67 0.10 -14.44
CA PHE A 105 4.57 1.45 -13.87
C PHE A 105 5.07 1.51 -12.42
N ASN A 106 5.65 2.65 -12.06
CA ASN A 106 6.04 2.94 -10.68
C ASN A 106 4.80 3.19 -9.83
N HIS A 107 4.87 2.76 -8.57
CA HIS A 107 3.79 2.89 -7.60
C HIS A 107 4.36 3.14 -6.21
N PHE A 108 3.65 3.90 -5.39
CA PHE A 108 4.04 4.15 -4.01
C PHE A 108 3.31 3.20 -3.07
N VAL A 109 4.07 2.53 -2.20
CA VAL A 109 3.55 1.67 -1.13
C VAL A 109 4.16 2.11 0.18
N VAL A 110 3.40 2.09 1.28
CA VAL A 110 3.93 2.35 2.62
C VAL A 110 4.37 1.02 3.22
N ALA A 111 5.67 0.88 3.49
CA ALA A 111 6.20 -0.18 4.34
C ALA A 111 6.16 0.31 5.80
N TRP A 112 5.35 -0.36 6.64
CA TRP A 112 5.06 0.14 7.98
C TRP A 112 5.93 -0.50 9.05
N ARG A 113 6.00 -1.83 9.07
CA ARG A 113 6.69 -2.59 10.12
C ARG A 113 7.03 -4.00 9.65
N VAL A 114 8.15 -4.52 10.15
CA VAL A 114 8.56 -5.92 9.98
C VAL A 114 8.09 -6.74 11.19
N HIS A 115 7.48 -7.89 10.91
CA HIS A 115 6.99 -8.88 11.86
C HIS A 115 7.59 -10.25 11.52
N GLY A 116 8.79 -10.53 12.03
CA GLY A 116 9.51 -11.76 11.72
C GLY A 116 9.81 -11.85 10.20
N PRO A 117 9.24 -12.83 9.47
CA PRO A 117 9.45 -12.97 8.02
C PRO A 117 8.45 -12.18 7.15
N ILE A 118 7.52 -11.44 7.78
CA ILE A 118 6.41 -10.75 7.11
C ILE A 118 6.57 -9.24 7.29
N VAL A 119 6.31 -8.48 6.23
CA VAL A 119 6.23 -7.01 6.24
C VAL A 119 4.76 -6.60 6.18
N GLN A 120 4.37 -5.69 7.06
CA GLN A 120 3.11 -4.99 6.96
C GLN A 120 3.24 -3.83 5.98
N LEU A 121 2.44 -3.87 4.91
CA LEU A 121 2.37 -2.85 3.88
C LEU A 121 0.99 -2.20 3.86
N MET A 122 0.93 -0.95 3.43
CA MET A 122 -0.28 -0.31 2.94
C MET A 122 -0.07 0.05 1.47
N ASP A 123 -0.79 -0.63 0.60
CA ASP A 123 -0.79 -0.40 -0.83
C ASP A 123 -2.04 0.41 -1.20
N PRO A 124 -1.88 1.65 -1.70
CA PRO A 124 -2.99 2.51 -2.07
C PRO A 124 -4.04 1.85 -2.98
N THR A 125 -3.67 0.87 -3.81
CA THR A 125 -4.63 0.22 -4.72
C THR A 125 -5.48 -0.85 -4.02
N SER A 126 -4.93 -1.51 -3.00
CA SER A 126 -5.48 -2.75 -2.44
C SER A 126 -5.76 -2.74 -0.95
N GLY A 127 -5.32 -1.70 -0.24
CA GLY A 127 -5.42 -1.63 1.20
C GLY A 127 -4.23 -2.27 1.91
N ARG A 128 -4.46 -2.69 3.15
CA ARG A 128 -3.42 -3.27 4.00
C ARG A 128 -3.04 -4.68 3.51
N ARG A 129 -1.74 -4.92 3.31
CA ARG A 129 -1.17 -6.21 2.89
C ARG A 129 -0.15 -6.73 3.90
N TRP A 130 -0.06 -8.05 3.98
CA TRP A 130 0.96 -8.76 4.75
C TRP A 130 1.72 -9.66 3.78
N VAL A 131 3.00 -9.38 3.54
CA VAL A 131 3.79 -10.07 2.51
C VAL A 131 5.13 -10.54 3.05
N THR A 132 5.71 -11.57 2.45
CA THR A 132 7.05 -12.03 2.83
C THR A 132 8.12 -11.01 2.41
N HIS A 133 9.26 -11.03 3.10
CA HIS A 133 10.42 -10.19 2.75
C HIS A 133 10.81 -10.33 1.29
N GLN A 134 10.92 -11.57 0.80
CA GLN A 134 11.31 -11.86 -0.58
C GLN A 134 10.33 -11.28 -1.59
N ARG A 135 9.01 -11.42 -1.36
CA ARG A 135 7.99 -10.88 -2.26
C ARG A 135 8.07 -9.36 -2.33
N PHE A 136 8.18 -8.69 -1.18
CA PHE A 136 8.27 -7.24 -1.16
C PHE A 136 9.55 -6.72 -1.83
N LEU A 137 10.71 -7.30 -1.53
CA LEU A 137 12.00 -6.88 -2.12
C LEU A 137 12.09 -7.13 -3.64
N ALA A 138 11.25 -8.02 -4.18
CA ALA A 138 11.09 -8.22 -5.62
C ALA A 138 10.22 -7.15 -6.28
N GLU A 139 9.26 -6.58 -5.54
CA GLU A 139 8.39 -5.48 -6.00
C GLU A 139 9.10 -4.11 -5.93
N VAL A 140 10.13 -3.94 -5.08
CA VAL A 140 10.86 -2.67 -4.92
C VAL A 140 11.59 -2.24 -6.19
N TYR A 141 11.33 -1.01 -6.66
CA TYR A 141 12.05 -0.40 -7.78
C TYR A 141 13.49 -0.08 -7.37
N ARG A 142 14.45 -0.43 -8.23
CA ARG A 142 15.89 -0.24 -7.98
C ARG A 142 16.43 0.85 -8.89
N TYR A 143 16.66 2.03 -8.31
CA TYR A 143 17.32 3.14 -8.99
C TYR A 143 18.82 2.88 -9.11
N THR A 144 19.42 3.40 -10.18
CA THR A 144 20.87 3.50 -10.33
C THR A 144 21.23 4.96 -10.53
N VAL A 145 21.96 5.54 -9.58
CA VAL A 145 22.25 6.98 -9.56
C VAL A 145 23.76 7.19 -9.37
N PRO A 146 24.38 8.16 -10.07
CA PRO A 146 25.77 8.53 -9.82
C PRO A 146 25.92 9.29 -8.49
N PHE A 147 26.94 8.95 -7.71
CA PHE A 147 27.33 9.59 -6.45
C PHE A 147 28.83 9.90 -6.47
N ALA A 148 29.26 10.99 -5.84
CA ALA A 148 30.67 11.19 -5.56
C ALA A 148 31.17 10.11 -4.59
N ALA A 149 32.33 9.51 -4.87
CA ALA A 149 32.90 8.44 -4.05
C ALA A 149 33.09 8.87 -2.59
N ASP A 150 33.50 10.11 -2.35
CA ASP A 150 33.72 10.65 -1.01
C ASP A 150 32.40 10.81 -0.23
N SER A 151 31.33 11.25 -0.90
CA SER A 151 30.00 11.34 -0.29
C SER A 151 29.45 9.96 0.08
N TRP A 152 29.63 8.96 -0.79
CA TRP A 152 29.25 7.60 -0.48
C TRP A 152 30.08 7.03 0.68
N ARG A 153 31.40 7.27 0.68
CA ARG A 153 32.30 6.84 1.76
C ARG A 153 31.87 7.43 3.10
N ALA A 154 31.60 8.74 3.15
CA ALA A 154 31.15 9.42 4.36
C ALA A 154 29.83 8.85 4.88
N TRP A 155 28.88 8.54 3.99
CA TRP A 155 27.65 7.86 4.39
C TRP A 155 27.88 6.43 4.89
N ALA A 156 28.77 5.68 4.22
CA ALA A 156 29.08 4.29 4.58
C ALA A 156 29.78 4.15 5.94
N GLU A 157 30.35 5.22 6.50
CA GLU A 157 30.89 5.26 7.88
C GLU A 157 29.83 5.52 8.94
N THR A 158 28.64 5.96 8.54
CA THR A 158 27.58 6.24 9.50
C THR A 158 26.95 4.94 10.03
N PRO A 159 26.35 4.97 11.22
CA PRO A 159 25.55 3.85 11.74
C PRO A 159 24.46 3.39 10.77
N GLY A 160 23.97 4.28 9.91
CA GLY A 160 22.98 3.97 8.87
C GLY A 160 23.43 2.94 7.82
N PHE A 161 24.74 2.70 7.68
CA PHE A 161 25.28 1.64 6.83
C PHE A 161 26.00 0.55 7.63
N LEU A 162 26.78 0.93 8.65
CA LEU A 162 27.55 -0.03 9.45
C LEU A 162 26.67 -0.96 10.28
N ASP A 163 25.60 -0.47 10.91
CA ASP A 163 24.73 -1.33 11.72
C ASP A 163 23.96 -2.36 10.87
N PRO A 164 23.45 -2.01 9.66
CA PRO A 164 22.95 -3.00 8.70
C PRO A 164 23.98 -4.04 8.27
N LEU A 165 25.21 -3.62 7.98
CA LEU A 165 26.29 -4.52 7.60
C LEU A 165 26.64 -5.49 8.74
N GLN A 166 26.80 -4.97 9.96
CA GLN A 166 27.07 -5.76 11.16
C GLN A 166 25.94 -6.74 11.47
N GLN A 167 24.68 -6.31 11.37
CA GLN A 167 23.52 -7.19 11.53
C GLN A 167 23.57 -8.36 10.53
N ARG A 168 23.95 -8.11 9.27
CA ARG A 168 24.05 -9.15 8.25
C ARG A 168 25.22 -10.11 8.49
N LEU A 169 26.37 -9.61 8.92
CA LEU A 169 27.51 -10.45 9.33
C LEU A 169 27.13 -11.35 10.52
N THR A 170 26.36 -10.81 11.47
CA THR A 170 25.84 -11.57 12.61
C THR A 170 24.80 -12.62 12.19
N GLN A 171 23.95 -12.33 11.19
CA GLN A 171 23.01 -13.31 10.62
C GLN A 171 23.70 -14.48 9.90
N LEU A 172 24.95 -14.30 9.47
CA LEU A 172 25.83 -15.36 8.97
C LEU A 172 26.55 -16.12 10.10
N GLU A 173 26.31 -15.75 11.36
CA GLU A 173 26.90 -16.32 12.57
C GLU A 173 28.42 -16.15 12.65
N LEU A 174 28.96 -15.05 12.10
CA LEU A 174 30.37 -14.69 12.29
C LEU A 174 30.64 -14.35 13.76
N PRO A 175 31.81 -14.71 14.32
CA PRO A 175 32.23 -14.23 15.62
C PRO A 175 32.30 -12.69 15.67
N THR A 176 31.88 -12.09 16.78
CA THR A 176 31.91 -10.63 16.95
C THR A 176 33.30 -10.05 16.76
N THR A 177 34.34 -10.72 17.28
CA THR A 177 35.74 -10.31 17.11
C THR A 177 36.17 -10.23 15.65
N THR A 178 35.71 -11.18 14.82
CA THR A 178 36.01 -11.21 13.38
C THR A 178 35.21 -10.16 12.64
N THR A 179 33.95 -9.97 13.02
CA THR A 179 33.06 -8.94 12.45
C THR A 179 33.66 -7.55 12.65
N ASP A 180 34.08 -7.24 13.88
CA ASP A 180 34.67 -5.94 14.23
C ASP A 180 36.00 -5.73 13.51
N ALA A 181 36.85 -6.77 13.44
CA ALA A 181 38.13 -6.70 12.72
C ALA A 181 37.96 -6.44 11.22
N LEU A 182 36.99 -7.10 10.57
CA LEU A 182 36.71 -6.89 9.14
C LEU A 182 36.16 -5.48 8.86
N ILE A 183 35.29 -4.97 9.74
CA ILE A 183 34.76 -3.60 9.61
C ILE A 183 35.87 -2.57 9.83
N GLU A 184 36.72 -2.77 10.84
CA GLU A 184 37.87 -1.90 11.12
C GLU A 184 38.83 -1.89 9.92
N GLU A 185 39.18 -3.06 9.38
CA GLU A 185 40.05 -3.17 8.20
C GLU A 185 39.44 -2.51 6.96
N ALA A 186 38.14 -2.70 6.73
CA ALA A 186 37.43 -2.09 5.60
C ALA A 186 37.32 -0.56 5.74
N THR A 187 37.28 -0.04 6.97
CA THR A 187 37.18 1.40 7.29
C THR A 187 38.56 2.07 7.33
N ALA A 188 39.62 1.34 7.66
CA ALA A 188 40.99 1.84 7.64
C ALA A 188 41.46 2.26 6.24
N GLU A 189 40.85 1.71 5.19
CA GLU A 189 41.06 2.16 3.82
C GLU A 189 40.36 3.51 3.57
N SER A 190 41.13 4.52 3.12
CA SER A 190 40.58 5.83 2.77
C SER A 190 39.67 5.79 1.54
N SER A 191 39.79 4.75 0.71
CA SER A 191 38.99 4.56 -0.48
C SER A 191 37.63 3.92 -0.17
N TRP A 192 36.64 4.15 -1.03
CA TRP A 192 35.32 3.49 -0.96
C TRP A 192 35.37 1.97 -1.13
N ARG A 193 36.48 1.42 -1.67
CA ARG A 193 36.55 0.00 -2.06
C ARG A 193 36.47 -0.96 -0.88
N GLY A 194 37.07 -0.62 0.26
CA GLY A 194 37.07 -1.48 1.45
C GLY A 194 35.64 -1.85 1.88
N LEU A 195 34.86 -0.86 2.28
CA LEU A 195 33.46 -1.06 2.70
C LEU A 195 32.58 -1.64 1.59
N ALA A 196 32.75 -1.20 0.33
CA ALA A 196 31.96 -1.72 -0.78
C ALA A 196 32.23 -3.21 -1.03
N THR A 197 33.49 -3.64 -0.91
CA THR A 197 33.88 -5.05 -1.08
C THR A 197 33.35 -5.89 0.06
N LEU A 198 33.45 -5.43 1.30
CA LEU A 198 32.92 -6.16 2.46
C LEU A 198 31.41 -6.35 2.36
N ASP A 199 30.66 -5.30 2.00
CA ASP A 199 29.22 -5.38 1.78
C ASP A 199 28.83 -6.34 0.64
N ALA A 200 29.55 -6.26 -0.49
CA ALA A 200 29.33 -7.14 -1.63
C ALA A 200 29.65 -8.61 -1.31
N ALA A 201 30.77 -8.89 -0.63
CA ALA A 201 31.14 -10.22 -0.16
C ALA A 201 30.07 -10.77 0.80
N THR A 202 29.60 -9.94 1.74
CA THR A 202 28.52 -10.31 2.67
C THR A 202 27.23 -10.66 1.91
N ARG A 203 26.88 -9.94 0.83
CA ARG A 203 25.68 -10.25 0.02
C ARG A 203 25.84 -11.58 -0.71
N MET A 204 27.00 -11.80 -1.31
CA MET A 204 27.31 -13.03 -2.03
C MET A 204 27.28 -14.25 -1.10
N VAL A 205 28.00 -14.19 0.03
CA VAL A 205 28.06 -15.30 0.99
C VAL A 205 26.68 -15.60 1.56
N ASN A 206 25.89 -14.57 1.89
CA ASN A 206 24.51 -14.79 2.30
C ASN A 206 23.67 -15.50 1.22
N SER A 207 23.83 -15.15 -0.05
CA SER A 207 23.15 -15.86 -1.14
C SER A 207 23.56 -17.33 -1.23
N VAL A 208 24.85 -17.65 -1.02
CA VAL A 208 25.35 -19.03 -1.04
C VAL A 208 24.81 -19.84 0.15
N VAL A 209 24.76 -19.24 1.34
CA VAL A 209 24.17 -19.84 2.54
C VAL A 209 22.68 -20.11 2.34
N GLN A 210 21.92 -19.16 1.77
CA GLN A 210 20.49 -19.36 1.49
C GLN A 210 20.25 -20.45 0.44
N ALA A 211 21.19 -20.63 -0.50
CA ALA A 211 21.19 -21.73 -1.46
C ALA A 211 21.70 -23.06 -0.89
N GLN A 212 21.99 -23.13 0.43
CA GLN A 212 22.55 -24.31 1.12
C GLN A 212 23.90 -24.78 0.56
N GLY A 213 24.66 -23.89 -0.08
CA GLY A 213 26.00 -24.22 -0.60
C GLY A 213 27.09 -24.21 0.48
N VAL A 214 26.89 -23.47 1.57
CA VAL A 214 27.81 -23.32 2.69
C VAL A 214 27.02 -23.16 3.99
N ASN A 215 27.53 -23.69 5.11
CA ASN A 215 26.91 -23.54 6.42
C ASN A 215 27.24 -22.18 7.08
N ARG A 216 26.32 -21.69 7.92
CA ARG A 216 26.57 -20.53 8.78
C ARG A 216 27.70 -20.80 9.78
N GLY A 217 28.28 -19.73 10.29
CA GLY A 217 29.43 -19.80 11.20
C GLY A 217 30.74 -19.98 10.43
N ARG A 218 31.56 -20.95 10.85
CA ARG A 218 32.97 -21.06 10.40
C ARG A 218 33.17 -21.13 8.89
N GLU A 219 32.32 -21.85 8.15
CA GLU A 219 32.47 -21.95 6.70
C GLU A 219 32.12 -20.64 5.99
N ALA A 220 31.02 -19.99 6.39
CA ALA A 220 30.65 -18.65 5.91
C ALA A 220 31.71 -17.60 6.26
N THR A 221 32.29 -17.65 7.46
CA THR A 221 33.37 -16.75 7.89
C THR A 221 34.58 -16.87 6.96
N ARG A 222 35.08 -18.09 6.74
CA ARG A 222 36.25 -18.33 5.88
C ARG A 222 36.00 -17.90 4.44
N LEU A 223 34.83 -18.22 3.89
CA LEU A 223 34.49 -17.82 2.53
C LEU A 223 34.44 -16.29 2.41
N LEU A 224 33.86 -15.60 3.39
CA LEU A 224 33.76 -14.15 3.40
C LEU A 224 35.14 -13.48 3.48
N GLU A 225 35.99 -13.92 4.41
CA GLU A 225 37.38 -13.43 4.54
C GLU A 225 38.15 -13.62 3.23
N GLU A 226 38.11 -14.82 2.65
CA GLU A 226 38.80 -15.12 1.40
C GLU A 226 38.30 -14.24 0.24
N CYS A 227 36.98 -14.09 0.09
CA CYS A 227 36.41 -13.23 -0.94
C CYS A 227 36.76 -11.75 -0.72
N PHE A 228 36.75 -11.27 0.53
CA PHE A 228 37.09 -9.90 0.88
C PHE A 228 38.56 -9.58 0.57
N HIS A 229 39.50 -10.45 0.94
CA HIS A 229 40.92 -10.25 0.69
C HIS A 229 41.29 -10.44 -0.79
N GLN A 230 40.79 -11.49 -1.45
CA GLN A 230 41.09 -11.72 -2.87
C GLN A 230 40.53 -10.61 -3.76
N ALA A 231 39.33 -10.11 -3.48
CA ALA A 231 38.74 -9.02 -4.27
C ALA A 231 39.48 -7.68 -4.11
N ARG A 232 40.30 -7.52 -3.06
CA ARG A 232 41.16 -6.35 -2.83
C ARG A 232 42.60 -6.55 -3.33
N ALA A 233 42.94 -7.72 -3.86
CA ALA A 233 44.28 -7.98 -4.37
C ALA A 233 44.57 -7.11 -5.62
N PRO A 234 45.72 -6.42 -5.72
CA PRO A 234 45.98 -5.42 -6.77
C PRO A 234 45.90 -5.95 -8.22
N GLN A 235 46.09 -7.25 -8.42
CA GLN A 235 46.15 -7.89 -9.75
C GLN A 235 44.83 -8.53 -10.16
N ILE A 236 43.85 -8.61 -9.26
CA ILE A 236 42.58 -9.29 -9.49
C ILE A 236 41.48 -8.24 -9.68
N ARG A 237 40.66 -8.39 -10.72
CA ARG A 237 39.47 -7.55 -10.86
C ARG A 237 38.44 -8.01 -9.82
N PRO A 238 37.92 -7.13 -8.95
CA PRO A 238 36.99 -7.55 -7.89
C PRO A 238 35.79 -8.37 -8.40
N GLN A 239 35.33 -8.07 -9.62
CA GLN A 239 34.19 -8.74 -10.26
C GLN A 239 34.45 -10.22 -10.61
N THR A 240 35.70 -10.67 -10.66
CA THR A 240 36.01 -12.09 -10.88
C THR A 240 35.82 -12.92 -9.62
N ILE A 241 35.90 -12.28 -8.44
CA ILE A 241 35.70 -12.93 -7.14
C ILE A 241 34.26 -12.76 -6.68
N ILE A 242 33.71 -11.54 -6.79
CA ILE A 242 32.36 -11.19 -6.35
C ILE A 242 31.55 -10.71 -7.56
N PRO A 243 30.54 -11.48 -8.02
CA PRO A 243 29.72 -11.10 -9.17
C PRO A 243 29.03 -9.74 -9.04
N GLU A 244 28.86 -9.05 -10.17
CA GLU A 244 28.29 -7.69 -10.23
C GLU A 244 26.96 -7.47 -9.49
N PRO A 245 25.99 -8.42 -9.48
CA PRO A 245 24.70 -8.21 -8.80
C PRO A 245 24.79 -7.97 -7.29
N PHE A 246 25.92 -8.34 -6.64
CA PHE A 246 26.11 -8.21 -5.21
C PHE A 246 26.67 -6.84 -4.79
N TRP A 247 27.16 -6.04 -5.74
CA TRP A 247 27.72 -4.73 -5.47
C TRP A 247 26.61 -3.67 -5.35
N SER A 248 26.57 -2.96 -4.22
CA SER A 248 25.69 -1.80 -4.00
C SER A 248 26.19 -0.55 -4.73
N VAL A 249 27.51 -0.43 -4.89
CA VAL A 249 28.19 0.64 -5.61
C VAL A 249 29.25 0.09 -6.55
N ARG A 250 29.47 0.79 -7.68
CA ARG A 250 30.52 0.49 -8.64
C ARG A 250 31.14 1.78 -9.18
N SER A 251 32.41 1.74 -9.57
CA SER A 251 33.05 2.87 -10.25
C SER A 251 32.32 3.17 -11.56
N LEU A 252 31.98 4.43 -11.79
CA LEU A 252 31.61 4.92 -13.11
C LEU A 252 32.90 5.19 -13.87
N SER A 253 33.32 4.27 -14.73
CA SER A 253 34.44 4.57 -15.63
C SER A 253 34.05 5.74 -16.54
N PRO A 254 34.94 6.73 -16.79
CA PRO A 254 34.69 7.76 -17.79
C PRO A 254 34.80 7.14 -19.18
N THR A 255 33.77 6.40 -19.59
CA THR A 255 33.62 6.03 -21.00
C THR A 255 33.11 7.25 -21.72
N ILE A 256 34.03 7.98 -22.36
CA ILE A 256 33.73 8.72 -23.58
C ILE A 256 33.13 7.69 -24.54
N ASN A 257 31.81 7.72 -24.69
CA ASN A 257 31.11 7.32 -25.89
C ASN A 257 29.69 7.88 -25.80
N GLY A 258 29.53 9.08 -26.36
CA GLY A 258 28.24 9.51 -26.87
C GLY A 258 27.84 8.53 -27.96
N ASN A 259 26.86 7.69 -27.66
CA ASN A 259 25.91 7.03 -28.56
C ASN A 259 25.26 5.92 -27.75
N ASP A 260 24.17 6.27 -27.09
CA ASP A 260 22.98 5.42 -26.90
C ASP A 260 21.93 6.21 -26.11
N ALA A 261 21.40 7.23 -26.77
CA ALA A 261 20.06 7.74 -26.49
C ALA A 261 19.29 7.69 -27.81
N THR A 262 18.41 6.71 -27.92
CA THR A 262 17.48 6.52 -29.04
C THR A 262 16.45 7.66 -29.11
N GLY A 263 16.30 8.28 -30.29
CA GLY A 263 15.00 8.76 -30.77
C GLY A 263 14.83 10.27 -31.06
N SER A 264 14.95 10.61 -32.34
CA SER A 264 14.35 11.75 -33.07
C SER A 264 14.57 13.19 -32.59
N ASP A 265 15.37 13.97 -33.32
CA ASP A 265 14.82 14.83 -34.38
C ASP A 265 15.91 15.38 -35.32
N LYS A 266 15.56 15.66 -36.57
CA LYS A 266 16.46 16.17 -37.62
C LYS A 266 16.63 17.70 -37.55
N THR A 267 17.81 18.19 -37.94
CA THR A 267 18.10 19.27 -38.93
C THR A 267 19.17 20.31 -38.50
N GLY A 268 20.08 20.63 -39.45
CA GLY A 268 20.89 21.87 -39.57
C GLY A 268 22.12 21.96 -38.67
N SER A 269 23.38 21.90 -39.14
CA SER A 269 24.15 22.79 -40.03
C SER A 269 25.24 23.56 -39.26
N ASP A 270 26.46 23.46 -39.78
CA ASP A 270 27.56 24.43 -39.70
C ASP A 270 28.39 24.66 -38.41
N LYS A 271 29.67 24.25 -38.54
CA LYS A 271 30.91 25.07 -38.44
C LYS A 271 31.63 25.30 -37.11
N THR A 272 32.95 25.10 -37.28
CA THR A 272 34.12 25.83 -36.76
C THR A 272 34.54 25.62 -35.31
N GLY A 273 35.80 25.20 -35.18
CA GLY A 273 36.48 24.96 -33.91
C GLY A 273 36.86 26.24 -33.17
N SER A 274 37.22 26.02 -31.91
CA SER A 274 38.16 26.87 -31.19
C SER A 274 38.77 26.06 -30.06
N ASP A 275 40.10 26.11 -29.98
CA ASP A 275 40.89 25.79 -28.80
C ASP A 275 40.28 26.38 -27.53
N LYS A 276 40.14 25.56 -26.49
CA LYS A 276 40.23 26.01 -25.11
C LYS A 276 40.95 24.97 -24.28
N THR A 277 42.26 25.17 -24.19
CA THR A 277 43.03 24.90 -22.99
C THR A 277 42.46 25.75 -21.84
N GLY A 278 41.99 25.10 -20.79
CA GLY A 278 41.48 25.78 -19.60
C GLY A 278 41.22 24.76 -18.50
N ASN A 279 41.97 24.90 -17.39
CA ASN A 279 41.79 24.21 -16.11
C ASN A 279 40.33 23.84 -15.80
N ASP A 280 40.06 22.57 -15.50
CA ASP A 280 38.84 22.14 -14.80
C ASP A 280 39.23 21.33 -13.54
N PRO A 281 38.58 21.56 -12.39
CA PRO A 281 39.06 21.15 -11.07
C PRO A 281 38.70 19.70 -10.76
N THR A 282 39.68 18.90 -10.29
CA THR A 282 39.49 17.57 -9.64
C THR A 282 38.45 16.66 -10.31
N GLU A 283 38.89 15.73 -11.16
CA GLU A 283 38.07 14.58 -11.58
C GLU A 283 37.61 13.79 -10.34
N GLN A 284 36.47 14.17 -9.76
CA GLN A 284 35.87 13.46 -8.63
C GLN A 284 35.45 12.08 -9.14
N THR A 285 35.97 11.03 -8.50
CA THR A 285 35.59 9.65 -8.84
C THR A 285 34.10 9.48 -8.58
N LEU A 286 33.33 9.20 -9.62
CA LEU A 286 31.90 8.93 -9.51
C LEU A 286 31.65 7.43 -9.35
N LEU A 287 30.67 7.08 -8.53
CA LEU A 287 30.18 5.73 -8.31
C LEU A 287 28.73 5.63 -8.78
N LEU A 288 28.35 4.53 -9.43
CA LEU A 288 26.94 4.19 -9.61
C LEU A 288 26.46 3.40 -8.40
N MET A 289 25.54 3.98 -7.63
CA MET A 289 24.85 3.31 -6.53
C MET A 289 23.54 2.69 -7.02
N ARG A 290 23.29 1.44 -6.66
CA ARG A 290 22.03 0.74 -6.92
C ARG A 290 21.27 0.54 -5.61
N GLY A 291 20.04 1.04 -5.54
CA GLY A 291 19.27 1.04 -4.30
C GLY A 291 17.79 1.35 -4.47
N ALA A 292 17.06 1.23 -3.38
CA ALA A 292 15.69 1.69 -3.26
C ALA A 292 15.68 3.17 -2.86
N VAL A 293 14.82 3.95 -3.50
CA VAL A 293 14.51 5.31 -3.07
C VAL A 293 13.26 5.23 -2.18
N LEU A 294 13.35 5.87 -1.01
CA LEU A 294 12.28 5.86 -0.02
C LEU A 294 12.17 7.21 0.67
N LEU A 295 10.98 7.50 1.19
CA LEU A 295 10.71 8.62 2.08
C LEU A 295 10.50 8.06 3.48
N LYS A 296 11.54 8.14 4.32
CA LYS A 296 11.52 7.67 5.70
C LYS A 296 10.78 8.67 6.57
N VAL A 297 9.93 8.20 7.49
CA VAL A 297 9.27 9.04 8.49
C VAL A 297 9.71 8.64 9.89
N ALA A 298 10.48 9.50 10.55
CA ALA A 298 11.02 9.23 11.89
C ALA A 298 10.03 9.53 13.02
N GLY A 299 9.05 10.41 12.77
CA GLY A 299 8.11 10.88 13.79
C GLY A 299 7.43 12.18 13.39
N LEU A 300 6.97 12.94 14.39
CA LEU A 300 6.39 14.27 14.23
C LEU A 300 7.46 15.35 14.49
N GLN A 301 7.44 16.44 13.73
CA GLN A 301 8.36 17.56 13.94
C GLN A 301 8.10 18.21 15.30
N THR A 302 9.17 18.55 16.02
CA THR A 302 9.09 19.41 17.20
C THR A 302 8.92 20.86 16.75
N THR A 303 8.13 21.62 17.50
CA THR A 303 7.64 22.97 17.15
C THR A 303 8.73 23.98 16.76
N ASP A 304 9.99 23.75 17.17
CA ASP A 304 11.12 24.63 16.87
C ASP A 304 11.73 24.42 15.46
N ALA A 305 11.52 23.25 14.83
CA ALA A 305 12.06 22.92 13.51
C ALA A 305 11.17 23.39 12.34
N ALA A 306 9.88 23.59 12.58
CA ALA A 306 8.90 24.01 11.57
C ALA A 306 9.08 25.47 11.08
N ALA A 307 10.01 26.22 11.67
CA ALA A 307 10.25 27.64 11.40
C ALA A 307 11.44 27.92 10.46
N GLN A 308 12.15 26.90 9.96
CA GLN A 308 13.23 27.11 8.99
C GLN A 308 12.70 27.02 7.54
N PRO A 309 12.86 28.08 6.71
CA PRO A 309 12.52 28.01 5.30
C PRO A 309 13.46 27.03 4.58
N SER A 310 12.93 26.20 3.69
CA SER A 310 13.72 25.33 2.81
C SER A 310 14.78 26.14 2.04
N PRO A 311 16.02 25.63 1.86
CA PRO A 311 17.14 26.38 1.27
C PRO A 311 17.02 26.69 -0.23
N HIS A 312 15.86 26.42 -0.85
CA HIS A 312 15.60 26.61 -2.28
C HIS A 312 14.58 27.73 -2.60
N ALA A 313 14.21 28.57 -1.63
CA ALA A 313 13.30 29.69 -1.89
C ALA A 313 14.04 30.87 -2.55
N THR A 314 14.03 30.93 -3.88
CA THR A 314 14.37 32.16 -4.63
C THR A 314 13.29 33.22 -4.40
N THR A 315 13.75 34.42 -4.07
CA THR A 315 12.94 35.59 -3.68
C THR A 315 12.30 36.26 -4.90
N ASP A 316 11.22 35.68 -5.42
CA ASP A 316 10.38 36.30 -6.45
C ASP A 316 8.96 36.53 -5.93
N THR A 317 8.33 37.64 -6.33
CA THR A 317 6.96 38.00 -5.89
C THR A 317 5.91 36.95 -6.26
N ALA A 318 6.15 36.18 -7.33
CA ALA A 318 5.31 35.07 -7.76
C ALA A 318 5.48 33.82 -6.86
N THR A 319 6.68 33.55 -6.35
CA THR A 319 6.90 32.43 -5.40
C THR A 319 6.21 32.70 -4.07
N ILE A 320 6.26 33.94 -3.56
CA ILE A 320 5.56 34.34 -2.32
C ILE A 320 4.04 34.08 -2.41
N GLN A 321 3.41 34.50 -3.52
CA GLN A 321 1.97 34.35 -3.71
C GLN A 321 1.53 32.90 -3.95
N SER A 322 2.44 32.04 -4.44
CA SER A 322 2.22 30.60 -4.53
C SER A 322 2.38 29.91 -3.18
N ASP A 323 3.30 30.38 -2.33
CA ASP A 323 3.58 29.81 -1.02
C ASP A 323 2.50 30.18 0.02
N GLU A 324 1.93 31.39 -0.07
CA GLU A 324 0.73 31.78 0.70
C GLU A 324 -0.52 30.95 0.33
N ARG A 325 -0.70 30.67 -0.97
CA ARG A 325 -1.79 29.79 -1.43
C ARG A 325 -1.57 28.34 -0.97
N HIS A 326 -0.34 27.83 -1.09
CA HIS A 326 -0.01 26.49 -0.61
C HIS A 326 -0.17 26.33 0.89
N SER A 327 0.31 27.29 1.69
CA SER A 327 0.13 27.27 3.15
C SER A 327 -1.35 27.31 3.55
N THR A 328 -2.17 28.06 2.82
CA THR A 328 -3.64 28.07 3.01
C THR A 328 -4.24 26.69 2.69
N ILE A 329 -3.86 26.05 1.57
CA ILE A 329 -4.32 24.70 1.22
C ILE A 329 -3.87 23.69 2.29
N LEU A 330 -2.62 23.73 2.72
CA LEU A 330 -2.08 22.87 3.79
C LEU A 330 -2.85 23.01 5.10
N ALA A 331 -3.25 24.23 5.48
CA ALA A 331 -4.10 24.44 6.65
C ALA A 331 -5.47 23.74 6.48
N THR A 332 -6.07 23.80 5.28
CA THR A 332 -7.34 23.12 5.01
C THR A 332 -7.23 21.59 5.03
N VAL A 333 -6.06 21.01 4.76
CA VAL A 333 -5.82 19.56 4.87
C VAL A 333 -6.13 19.07 6.28
N LEU A 334 -5.70 19.81 7.30
CA LEU A 334 -5.84 19.42 8.71
C LEU A 334 -7.20 19.78 9.31
N SER A 335 -7.85 20.82 8.81
CA SER A 335 -9.10 21.35 9.38
C SER A 335 -10.37 20.80 8.73
N GLU A 336 -10.31 20.37 7.47
CA GLU A 336 -11.51 19.89 6.77
C GLU A 336 -11.91 18.50 7.29
N ALA A 337 -13.17 18.37 7.69
CA ALA A 337 -13.71 17.12 8.20
C ALA A 337 -13.63 16.02 7.12
N PRO A 338 -13.32 14.77 7.50
CA PRO A 338 -13.30 13.65 6.56
C PRO A 338 -14.67 13.49 5.89
N GLN A 339 -14.65 13.27 4.57
CA GLN A 339 -15.87 13.01 3.81
C GLN A 339 -16.31 11.56 3.98
N HIS A 340 -17.58 11.37 4.27
CA HIS A 340 -18.19 10.06 4.49
C HIS A 340 -19.19 9.73 3.38
N PRO A 341 -18.75 9.08 2.29
CA PRO A 341 -19.62 8.78 1.14
C PRO A 341 -20.82 7.89 1.52
N GLU A 342 -20.67 7.03 2.52
CA GLU A 342 -21.74 6.18 3.06
C GLU A 342 -22.93 6.99 3.58
N TRP A 343 -22.66 8.11 4.25
CA TRP A 343 -23.71 8.99 4.78
C TRP A 343 -24.40 9.76 3.66
N GLU A 344 -23.69 10.11 2.59
CA GLU A 344 -24.30 10.80 1.44
C GLU A 344 -25.20 9.85 0.65
N ILE A 345 -24.80 8.58 0.47
CA ILE A 345 -25.68 7.55 -0.12
C ILE A 345 -26.92 7.35 0.75
N PHE A 346 -26.75 7.23 2.07
CA PHE A 346 -27.87 7.11 3.00
C PHE A 346 -28.80 8.33 2.93
N ARG A 347 -28.25 9.53 2.86
CA ARG A 347 -29.00 10.78 2.71
C ARG A 347 -29.79 10.81 1.39
N LEU A 348 -29.18 10.38 0.29
CA LEU A 348 -29.85 10.32 -1.02
C LEU A 348 -31.02 9.32 -1.03
N LEU A 349 -30.87 8.18 -0.33
CA LEU A 349 -31.93 7.21 -0.11
C LEU A 349 -33.03 7.77 0.82
N HIS A 350 -32.64 8.43 1.91
CA HIS A 350 -33.56 9.03 2.89
C HIS A 350 -34.43 10.13 2.29
N ALA A 351 -33.89 10.90 1.33
CA ALA A 351 -34.59 12.00 0.67
C ALA A 351 -35.79 11.54 -0.20
N GLU A 352 -36.05 10.24 -0.38
CA GLU A 352 -37.27 9.70 -1.01
C GLU A 352 -38.34 9.26 -0.02
N GLY A 353 -38.04 9.30 1.28
CA GLY A 353 -38.87 8.78 2.34
C GLY A 353 -38.44 7.37 2.78
N MET A 354 -38.64 7.09 4.06
CA MET A 354 -38.13 5.86 4.70
C MET A 354 -39.03 4.63 4.53
N MET A 355 -40.24 4.79 3.99
CA MET A 355 -41.23 3.71 3.96
C MET A 355 -40.79 2.53 3.07
N GLU A 356 -40.33 2.81 1.84
CA GLU A 356 -39.89 1.76 0.91
C GLU A 356 -38.66 0.98 1.46
N PRO A 357 -37.58 1.64 1.93
CA PRO A 357 -36.47 0.95 2.60
C PRO A 357 -36.91 0.13 3.82
N VAL A 358 -37.74 0.69 4.70
CA VAL A 358 -38.21 -0.02 5.91
C VAL A 358 -39.03 -1.26 5.57
N VAL A 359 -39.93 -1.15 4.58
CA VAL A 359 -40.72 -2.29 4.09
C VAL A 359 -39.79 -3.37 3.52
N LEU A 360 -38.81 -3.01 2.71
CA LEU A 360 -37.86 -3.98 2.15
C LEU A 360 -36.99 -4.64 3.22
N LEU A 361 -36.51 -3.89 4.21
CA LEU A 361 -35.77 -4.42 5.35
C LEU A 361 -36.63 -5.41 6.16
N SER A 362 -37.87 -5.04 6.45
CA SER A 362 -38.80 -5.91 7.19
C SER A 362 -39.15 -7.19 6.41
N ALA A 363 -39.38 -7.07 5.10
CA ALA A 363 -39.64 -8.21 4.23
C ALA A 363 -38.42 -9.13 4.09
N ALA A 364 -37.20 -8.58 4.06
CA ALA A 364 -35.97 -9.36 4.05
C ALA A 364 -35.78 -10.17 5.34
N LEU A 365 -36.05 -9.57 6.51
CA LEU A 365 -36.02 -10.27 7.80
C LEU A 365 -37.09 -11.35 7.88
N LEU A 366 -38.31 -11.05 7.41
CA LEU A 366 -39.40 -12.02 7.35
C LEU A 366 -39.05 -13.20 6.42
N ALA A 367 -38.47 -12.93 5.25
CA ALA A 367 -38.00 -13.95 4.34
C ALA A 367 -36.88 -14.82 4.96
N ALA A 368 -35.93 -14.20 5.68
CA ALA A 368 -34.89 -14.94 6.41
C ALA A 368 -35.48 -15.88 7.47
N LEU A 369 -36.45 -15.40 8.25
CA LEU A 369 -37.15 -16.21 9.24
C LEU A 369 -37.93 -17.35 8.58
N ALA A 370 -38.64 -17.06 7.49
CA ALA A 370 -39.45 -18.05 6.78
C ALA A 370 -38.58 -19.20 6.22
N VAL A 371 -37.37 -18.93 5.71
CA VAL A 371 -36.42 -19.99 5.30
C VAL A 371 -36.04 -20.91 6.48
N THR A 372 -35.90 -20.38 7.70
CA THR A 372 -35.63 -21.24 8.87
C THR A 372 -36.80 -22.14 9.24
N VAL A 373 -38.04 -21.63 9.07
CA VAL A 373 -39.26 -22.43 9.26
C VAL A 373 -39.38 -23.50 8.17
N GLU A 374 -39.02 -23.20 6.93
CA GLU A 374 -38.97 -24.15 5.82
C GLU A 374 -38.09 -25.36 6.16
N ALA A 375 -36.89 -25.11 6.69
CA ALA A 375 -35.97 -26.17 7.09
C ALA A 375 -36.57 -27.08 8.19
N ALA A 376 -37.34 -26.50 9.13
CA ALA A 376 -38.05 -27.27 10.14
C ALA A 376 -39.19 -28.13 9.53
N LEU A 377 -39.93 -27.60 8.56
CA LEU A 377 -40.97 -28.34 7.83
C LEU A 377 -40.38 -29.51 7.02
N LEU A 378 -39.27 -29.27 6.31
CA LEU A 378 -38.53 -30.30 5.57
C LEU A 378 -38.03 -31.42 6.50
N ARG A 379 -37.49 -31.06 7.67
CA ARG A 379 -37.11 -32.04 8.70
C ARG A 379 -38.31 -32.86 9.17
N GLY A 380 -39.45 -32.21 9.41
CA GLY A 380 -40.71 -32.89 9.77
C GLY A 380 -41.14 -33.91 8.71
N LEU A 381 -41.04 -33.54 7.43
CA LEU A 381 -41.33 -34.44 6.31
C LEU A 381 -40.36 -35.63 6.27
N MET A 382 -39.06 -35.41 6.46
CA MET A 382 -38.05 -36.48 6.46
C MET A 382 -38.27 -37.51 7.57
N VAL A 383 -38.62 -37.05 8.78
CA VAL A 383 -38.93 -37.95 9.91
C VAL A 383 -40.17 -38.79 9.61
N LEU A 384 -41.21 -38.19 9.04
CA LEU A 384 -42.45 -38.90 8.69
C LEU A 384 -42.32 -39.79 7.44
N ALA A 385 -41.35 -39.48 6.57
CA ALA A 385 -40.99 -40.31 5.42
C ALA A 385 -40.30 -41.62 5.81
N ALA A 386 -39.66 -41.67 6.99
CA ALA A 386 -39.05 -42.88 7.53
C ALA A 386 -40.09 -43.89 8.06
N ASP A 387 -41.30 -43.43 8.43
CA ASP A 387 -42.35 -44.28 8.98
C ASP A 387 -43.40 -44.65 7.91
N GLN A 388 -43.45 -45.92 7.49
CA GLN A 388 -44.24 -46.39 6.34
C GLN A 388 -45.76 -46.43 6.60
N GLN A 389 -46.22 -46.30 7.84
CA GLN A 389 -47.64 -46.50 8.20
C GLN A 389 -48.51 -45.22 8.19
N LEU A 390 -47.95 -44.04 7.98
CA LEU A 390 -48.63 -42.73 8.14
C LEU A 390 -48.82 -41.97 6.81
N GLY A 391 -49.46 -42.62 5.82
CA GLY A 391 -49.65 -42.04 4.48
C GLY A 391 -50.44 -40.71 4.44
N SER A 392 -51.43 -40.53 5.32
CA SER A 392 -52.24 -39.30 5.39
C SER A 392 -51.44 -38.08 5.88
N GLY A 393 -50.55 -38.27 6.86
CA GLY A 393 -49.72 -37.19 7.39
C GLY A 393 -48.70 -36.65 6.37
N ARG A 394 -48.20 -37.51 5.47
CA ARG A 394 -47.26 -37.12 4.40
C ARG A 394 -47.90 -36.19 3.37
N LEU A 395 -49.15 -36.45 2.98
CA LEU A 395 -49.89 -35.59 2.04
C LEU A 395 -50.14 -34.20 2.63
N VAL A 396 -50.49 -34.12 3.91
CA VAL A 396 -50.71 -32.84 4.60
C VAL A 396 -49.42 -32.02 4.69
N LEU A 397 -48.31 -32.63 5.09
CA LEU A 397 -47.01 -31.97 5.20
C LEU A 397 -46.47 -31.51 3.84
N SER A 398 -46.69 -32.32 2.79
CA SER A 398 -46.33 -31.96 1.42
C SER A 398 -47.17 -30.77 0.91
N GLY A 399 -48.48 -30.76 1.18
CA GLY A 399 -49.35 -29.63 0.86
C GLY A 399 -48.98 -28.37 1.63
N ALA A 400 -48.62 -28.50 2.91
CA ALA A 400 -48.14 -27.39 3.73
C ALA A 400 -46.82 -26.82 3.21
N LEU A 401 -45.88 -27.67 2.80
CA LEU A 401 -44.60 -27.26 2.21
C LEU A 401 -44.81 -26.49 0.89
N ILE A 402 -45.65 -27.00 -0.02
CA ILE A 402 -45.96 -26.32 -1.29
C ILE A 402 -46.62 -24.97 -1.02
N THR A 403 -47.59 -24.91 -0.11
CA THR A 403 -48.27 -23.67 0.27
C THR A 403 -47.28 -22.66 0.87
N PHE A 404 -46.38 -23.14 1.74
CA PHE A 404 -45.35 -22.32 2.35
C PHE A 404 -44.34 -21.78 1.33
N ALA A 405 -43.92 -22.60 0.37
CA ALA A 405 -43.06 -22.18 -0.74
C ALA A 405 -43.73 -21.12 -1.64
N LEU A 406 -45.04 -21.27 -1.91
CA LEU A 406 -45.81 -20.24 -2.64
C LEU A 406 -45.91 -18.93 -1.86
N LEU A 407 -46.13 -18.99 -0.54
CA LEU A 407 -46.15 -17.81 0.33
C LEU A 407 -44.78 -17.11 0.37
N LEU A 408 -43.69 -17.89 0.44
CA LEU A 408 -42.33 -17.38 0.32
C LEU A 408 -42.13 -16.63 -1.00
N LEU A 409 -42.59 -17.19 -2.12
CA LEU A 409 -42.48 -16.54 -3.43
C LEU A 409 -43.24 -15.21 -3.49
N VAL A 410 -44.40 -15.11 -2.82
CA VAL A 410 -45.18 -13.86 -2.67
C VAL A 410 -44.40 -12.80 -1.90
N ILE A 411 -43.50 -13.18 -0.98
CA ILE A 411 -42.63 -12.25 -0.24
C ILE A 411 -41.37 -11.91 -1.04
N GLU A 412 -40.72 -12.90 -1.65
CA GLU A 412 -39.45 -12.71 -2.35
C GLU A 412 -39.59 -11.87 -3.62
N PHE A 413 -40.70 -12.00 -4.35
CA PHE A 413 -40.85 -11.32 -5.62
C PHE A 413 -41.00 -9.78 -5.49
N PRO A 414 -41.86 -9.24 -4.59
CA PRO A 414 -41.86 -7.81 -4.28
C PRO A 414 -40.54 -7.32 -3.70
N LEU A 415 -39.87 -8.13 -2.87
CA LEU A 415 -38.55 -7.80 -2.31
C LEU A 415 -37.51 -7.58 -3.42
N ALA A 416 -37.39 -8.53 -4.36
CA ALA A 416 -36.46 -8.44 -5.48
C ALA A 416 -36.79 -7.25 -6.41
N ARG A 417 -38.08 -7.05 -6.72
CA ARG A 417 -38.52 -5.91 -7.55
C ARG A 417 -38.26 -4.56 -6.87
N GLY A 418 -38.49 -4.46 -5.57
CA GLY A 418 -38.24 -3.27 -4.78
C GLY A 418 -36.75 -2.95 -4.69
N ALA A 419 -35.91 -3.95 -4.46
CA ALA A 419 -34.45 -3.80 -4.47
C ALA A 419 -33.94 -3.23 -5.81
N LEU A 420 -34.37 -3.80 -6.94
CA LEU A 420 -34.01 -3.32 -8.28
C LEU A 420 -34.54 -1.91 -8.56
N ARG A 421 -35.76 -1.58 -8.09
CA ARG A 421 -36.34 -0.25 -8.25
C ARG A 421 -35.55 0.79 -7.46
N MET A 422 -35.25 0.50 -6.19
CA MET A 422 -34.44 1.36 -5.33
C MET A 422 -33.04 1.58 -5.92
N GLY A 423 -32.43 0.52 -6.46
CA GLY A 423 -31.15 0.58 -7.17
C GLY A 423 -31.16 1.55 -8.34
N ARG A 424 -32.13 1.45 -9.25
CA ARG A 424 -32.23 2.34 -10.42
C ARG A 424 -32.47 3.80 -10.02
N ARG A 425 -33.26 4.05 -8.98
CA ARG A 425 -33.51 5.42 -8.48
C ARG A 425 -32.24 6.03 -7.87
N LEU A 426 -31.53 5.26 -7.04
CA LEU A 426 -30.24 5.68 -6.48
C LEU A 426 -29.25 6.06 -7.58
N GLU A 427 -29.07 5.18 -8.58
CA GLU A 427 -28.19 5.43 -9.73
C GLU A 427 -28.58 6.73 -10.45
N THR A 428 -29.87 6.91 -10.75
CA THR A 428 -30.37 8.10 -11.47
C THR A 428 -30.08 9.39 -10.70
N ARG A 429 -30.30 9.40 -9.37
CA ARG A 429 -30.03 10.57 -8.53
C ARG A 429 -28.55 10.89 -8.46
N VAL A 430 -27.70 9.88 -8.28
CA VAL A 430 -26.24 10.08 -8.26
C VAL A 430 -25.78 10.65 -9.60
N ARG A 431 -26.30 10.15 -10.73
CA ARG A 431 -26.01 10.71 -12.07
C ARG A 431 -26.44 12.17 -12.18
N ILE A 432 -27.65 12.53 -11.74
CA ILE A 432 -28.13 13.92 -11.76
C ILE A 432 -27.25 14.82 -10.87
N ALA A 433 -26.94 14.38 -9.65
CA ALA A 433 -26.11 15.13 -8.71
C ALA A 433 -24.69 15.34 -9.28
N PHE A 434 -24.12 14.32 -9.91
CA PHE A 434 -22.83 14.41 -10.58
C PHE A 434 -22.85 15.40 -11.74
N LEU A 435 -23.83 15.29 -12.65
CA LEU A 435 -24.00 16.22 -13.78
C LEU A 435 -24.25 17.66 -13.34
N ALA A 436 -24.95 17.87 -12.23
CA ALA A 436 -25.15 19.19 -11.64
C ALA A 436 -23.89 19.75 -10.96
N LYS A 437 -22.96 18.88 -10.53
CA LYS A 437 -21.71 19.27 -9.86
C LYS A 437 -20.59 19.55 -10.85
N ILE A 438 -20.48 18.79 -11.95
CA ILE A 438 -19.40 18.91 -12.95
C ILE A 438 -19.13 20.39 -13.35
N PRO A 439 -20.12 21.20 -13.74
CA PRO A 439 -19.87 22.58 -14.19
C PRO A 439 -19.42 23.54 -13.07
N ARG A 440 -19.50 23.10 -11.80
CA ARG A 440 -19.12 23.88 -10.62
C ARG A 440 -17.74 23.49 -10.10
N LEU A 441 -17.07 22.55 -10.76
CA LEU A 441 -15.70 22.15 -10.41
C LEU A 441 -14.72 23.11 -11.09
N GLU A 442 -13.63 23.42 -10.40
CA GLU A 442 -12.57 24.26 -10.95
C GLU A 442 -11.83 23.53 -12.08
N ASP A 443 -11.29 24.29 -13.05
CA ASP A 443 -10.55 23.74 -14.20
C ASP A 443 -9.39 22.83 -13.76
N ARG A 444 -8.73 23.13 -12.63
CA ARG A 444 -7.65 22.31 -12.07
C ARG A 444 -8.10 20.87 -11.76
N TYR A 445 -9.36 20.67 -11.39
CA TYR A 445 -9.91 19.34 -11.11
C TYR A 445 -9.85 18.42 -12.34
N PHE A 446 -10.07 18.99 -13.54
CA PHE A 446 -10.10 18.26 -14.80
C PHE A 446 -8.70 18.04 -15.38
N HIS A 447 -7.81 19.03 -15.26
CA HIS A 447 -6.45 18.91 -15.79
C HIS A 447 -5.60 17.91 -15.01
N SER A 448 -5.83 17.80 -13.70
CA SER A 448 -5.08 16.88 -12.84
C SER A 448 -5.51 15.41 -12.92
N ARG A 449 -6.51 15.07 -13.75
CA ARG A 449 -7.04 13.70 -13.88
C ARG A 449 -7.13 13.28 -15.33
N LEU A 450 -6.83 12.00 -15.57
CA LEU A 450 -7.03 11.40 -16.89
C LEU A 450 -8.52 11.39 -17.25
N ILE A 451 -8.84 11.87 -18.45
CA ILE A 451 -10.21 11.84 -18.99
C ILE A 451 -10.73 10.40 -19.04
N SER A 452 -9.86 9.43 -19.36
CA SER A 452 -10.20 8.01 -19.36
C SER A 452 -10.63 7.49 -17.98
N ASP A 453 -9.95 7.89 -16.90
CA ASP A 453 -10.34 7.53 -15.52
C ASP A 453 -11.69 8.17 -15.14
N MET A 454 -11.88 9.45 -15.48
CA MET A 454 -13.15 10.14 -15.24
C MET A 454 -14.32 9.49 -16.02
N ALA A 455 -14.09 9.13 -17.28
CA ALA A 455 -15.08 8.44 -18.12
C ALA A 455 -15.40 7.04 -17.58
N GLN A 456 -14.39 6.27 -17.18
CA GLN A 456 -14.56 4.94 -16.61
C GLN A 456 -15.37 4.99 -15.30
N ARG A 457 -15.15 5.99 -14.45
CA ARG A 457 -15.94 6.20 -13.22
C ARG A 457 -17.39 6.58 -13.52
N ALA A 458 -17.59 7.49 -14.47
CA ALA A 458 -18.93 7.89 -14.91
C ALA A 458 -19.71 6.70 -15.51
N HIS A 459 -19.01 5.79 -16.20
CA HIS A 459 -19.56 4.52 -16.66
C HIS A 459 -19.89 3.60 -15.47
N GLY A 460 -18.93 3.41 -14.57
CA GLY A 460 -19.03 2.57 -13.37
C GLY A 460 -20.11 2.97 -12.37
N LEU A 461 -20.69 4.18 -12.48
CA LEU A 461 -21.87 4.60 -11.72
C LEU A 461 -23.02 3.60 -11.81
N HIS A 462 -23.11 2.83 -12.91
CA HIS A 462 -24.13 1.78 -13.03
C HIS A 462 -24.02 0.74 -11.91
N GLN A 463 -22.83 0.47 -11.37
CA GLN A 463 -22.64 -0.53 -10.32
C GLN A 463 -23.37 -0.14 -9.02
N LEU A 464 -23.63 1.15 -8.80
CA LEU A 464 -24.36 1.64 -7.63
C LEU A 464 -25.80 1.14 -7.56
N HIS A 465 -26.42 0.74 -8.68
CA HIS A 465 -27.76 0.15 -8.62
C HIS A 465 -27.79 -1.20 -7.92
N ALA A 466 -26.65 -1.89 -7.81
CA ALA A 466 -26.56 -3.21 -7.17
C ALA A 466 -26.45 -3.08 -5.65
N LEU A 467 -26.09 -1.90 -5.12
CA LEU A 467 -25.87 -1.68 -3.69
C LEU A 467 -27.10 -2.03 -2.83
N PRO A 468 -28.33 -1.58 -3.16
CA PRO A 468 -29.54 -2.01 -2.45
C PRO A 468 -29.75 -3.52 -2.38
N ASP A 469 -29.53 -4.21 -3.50
CA ASP A 469 -29.70 -5.67 -3.57
C ASP A 469 -28.63 -6.38 -2.72
N LEU A 470 -27.37 -5.94 -2.82
CA LEU A 470 -26.27 -6.46 -1.99
C LEU A 470 -26.52 -6.24 -0.50
N ALA A 471 -26.99 -5.05 -0.10
CA ALA A 471 -27.30 -4.74 1.29
C ALA A 471 -28.43 -5.62 1.84
N LEU A 472 -29.51 -5.82 1.07
CA LEU A 472 -30.61 -6.71 1.45
C LEU A 472 -30.17 -8.17 1.52
N ARG A 473 -29.35 -8.66 0.57
CA ARG A 473 -28.77 -10.01 0.61
C ARG A 473 -27.88 -10.21 1.82
N PHE A 474 -27.00 -9.25 2.11
CA PHE A 474 -26.13 -9.29 3.27
C PHE A 474 -26.96 -9.39 4.56
N LEU A 475 -27.93 -8.50 4.75
CA LEU A 475 -28.83 -8.53 5.89
C LEU A 475 -29.57 -9.86 6.00
N ARG A 476 -30.11 -10.38 4.88
CA ARG A 476 -30.83 -11.65 4.85
C ARG A 476 -29.94 -12.82 5.26
N LEU A 477 -28.73 -12.91 4.72
CA LEU A 477 -27.77 -13.97 5.07
C LEU A 477 -27.33 -13.87 6.53
N SER A 478 -27.04 -12.68 7.04
CA SER A 478 -26.71 -12.46 8.45
C SER A 478 -27.87 -12.84 9.38
N ALA A 479 -29.09 -12.45 9.04
CA ALA A 479 -30.29 -12.81 9.80
C ALA A 479 -30.57 -14.31 9.74
N GLN A 480 -30.40 -14.95 8.58
CA GLN A 480 -30.59 -16.39 8.42
C GLN A 480 -29.57 -17.19 9.24
N LEU A 481 -28.29 -16.78 9.25
CA LEU A 481 -27.27 -17.37 10.11
C LEU A 481 -27.67 -17.24 11.59
N LEU A 482 -28.07 -16.05 12.02
CA LEU A 482 -28.51 -15.80 13.40
C LEU A 482 -29.73 -16.66 13.77
N PHE A 483 -30.80 -16.62 12.97
CA PHE A 483 -32.03 -17.36 13.24
C PHE A 483 -31.80 -18.88 13.22
N THR A 484 -30.94 -19.38 12.34
CA THR A 484 -30.59 -20.81 12.31
C THR A 484 -29.83 -21.21 13.57
N THR A 485 -28.83 -20.42 13.99
CA THR A 485 -28.08 -20.68 15.23
C THR A 485 -29.00 -20.63 16.45
N VAL A 486 -29.85 -19.61 16.56
CA VAL A 486 -30.84 -19.48 17.65
C VAL A 486 -31.82 -20.65 17.64
N GLY A 487 -32.32 -21.04 16.46
CA GLY A 487 -33.23 -22.17 16.29
C GLY A 487 -32.62 -23.50 16.73
N ILE A 488 -31.34 -23.75 16.40
CA ILE A 488 -30.61 -24.95 16.85
C ILE A 488 -30.45 -24.96 18.38
N ILE A 489 -30.03 -23.83 18.97
CA ILE A 489 -29.85 -23.70 20.42
C ILE A 489 -31.18 -23.91 21.15
N TRP A 490 -32.27 -23.35 20.62
CA TRP A 490 -33.59 -23.48 21.20
C TRP A 490 -34.11 -24.92 21.12
N LEU A 491 -33.91 -25.60 19.99
CA LEU A 491 -34.40 -26.97 19.78
C LEU A 491 -33.56 -28.03 20.50
N TYR A 492 -32.25 -27.80 20.64
CA TYR A 492 -31.33 -28.73 21.30
C TYR A 492 -30.21 -27.96 22.03
N PRO A 493 -30.46 -27.50 23.27
CA PRO A 493 -29.52 -26.65 24.02
C PRO A 493 -28.13 -27.26 24.22
N ALA A 494 -28.02 -28.59 24.28
CA ALA A 494 -26.75 -29.28 24.42
C ALA A 494 -25.81 -29.12 23.20
N ALA A 495 -26.32 -28.77 22.00
CA ALA A 495 -25.48 -28.46 20.84
C ALA A 495 -25.09 -26.97 20.72
N ALA A 496 -25.43 -26.13 21.70
CA ALA A 496 -25.04 -24.73 21.70
C ALA A 496 -23.54 -24.48 21.41
N PRO A 497 -22.56 -25.19 22.01
CA PRO A 497 -21.16 -24.95 21.70
C PRO A 497 -20.81 -25.27 20.23
N LEU A 498 -21.40 -26.33 19.67
CA LEU A 498 -21.17 -26.71 18.27
C LEU A 498 -21.80 -25.71 17.30
N ALA A 499 -23.00 -25.23 17.61
CA ALA A 499 -23.70 -24.23 16.79
C ALA A 499 -22.95 -22.88 16.74
N LEU A 500 -22.40 -22.45 17.89
CA LEU A 500 -21.58 -21.24 17.97
C LEU A 500 -20.23 -21.41 17.26
N LEU A 501 -19.58 -22.58 17.40
CA LEU A 501 -18.35 -22.89 16.67
C LEU A 501 -18.57 -22.86 15.15
N ALA A 502 -19.68 -23.42 14.66
CA ALA A 502 -20.03 -23.38 13.25
C ALA A 502 -20.26 -21.95 12.73
N LEU A 503 -20.95 -21.11 13.51
CA LEU A 503 -21.16 -19.70 13.18
C LEU A 503 -19.83 -18.94 13.10
N ILE A 504 -18.96 -19.11 14.11
CA ILE A 504 -17.62 -18.50 14.12
C ILE A 504 -16.80 -18.99 12.94
N GLY A 505 -16.81 -20.30 12.65
CA GLY A 505 -16.12 -20.89 11.51
C GLY A 505 -16.59 -20.34 10.17
N ALA A 506 -17.89 -20.15 9.98
CA ALA A 506 -18.45 -19.55 8.76
C ALA A 506 -18.01 -18.09 8.58
N ILE A 507 -18.05 -17.30 9.64
CA ILE A 507 -17.59 -15.90 9.64
C ILE A 507 -16.07 -15.85 9.37
N ALA A 508 -15.29 -16.70 10.05
CA ALA A 508 -13.85 -16.78 9.87
C ALA A 508 -13.46 -17.20 8.45
N ALA A 509 -14.15 -18.16 7.85
CA ALA A 509 -13.92 -18.57 6.46
C ALA A 509 -14.24 -17.44 5.45
N ALA A 510 -15.34 -16.70 5.69
CA ALA A 510 -15.69 -15.54 4.87
C ALA A 510 -14.62 -14.44 4.96
N LEU A 511 -14.11 -14.14 6.16
CA LEU A 511 -13.04 -13.16 6.37
C LEU A 511 -11.69 -13.65 5.81
N ALA A 512 -11.36 -14.93 5.96
CA ALA A 512 -10.11 -15.50 5.47
C ALA A 512 -10.01 -15.55 3.94
N THR A 513 -11.15 -15.59 3.23
CA THR A 513 -11.19 -15.62 1.76
C THR A 513 -11.15 -14.23 1.12
N GLN A 514 -11.43 -13.15 1.87
CA GLN A 514 -11.34 -11.78 1.35
C GLN A 514 -9.98 -11.40 0.73
N PRO A 515 -8.82 -11.63 1.37
CA PRO A 515 -7.53 -11.22 0.80
C PRO A 515 -7.20 -11.94 -0.51
N LEU A 516 -7.68 -13.18 -0.69
CA LEU A 516 -7.53 -13.91 -1.97
C LEU A 516 -8.37 -13.28 -3.09
N GLN A 517 -9.55 -12.76 -2.76
CA GLN A 517 -10.43 -12.11 -3.71
C GLN A 517 -9.88 -10.72 -4.09
N SER A 518 -9.36 -9.96 -3.13
CA SER A 518 -8.74 -8.66 -3.41
C SER A 518 -7.51 -8.79 -4.31
N GLU A 519 -6.65 -9.80 -4.09
CA GLU A 519 -5.50 -10.04 -4.96
C GLU A 519 -5.90 -10.40 -6.39
N ARG A 520 -6.99 -11.16 -6.59
CA ARG A 520 -7.50 -11.49 -7.92
C ARG A 520 -8.07 -10.28 -8.64
N ASP A 521 -8.81 -9.43 -7.93
CA ASP A 521 -9.37 -8.20 -8.50
C ASP A 521 -8.25 -7.23 -8.94
N LEU A 522 -7.15 -7.14 -8.18
CA LEU A 522 -5.98 -6.35 -8.57
C LEU A 522 -5.38 -6.81 -9.90
N ARG A 523 -5.14 -8.11 -10.07
CA ARG A 523 -4.57 -8.66 -11.33
C ARG A 523 -5.47 -8.44 -12.56
N VAL A 524 -6.76 -8.17 -12.34
CA VAL A 524 -7.70 -7.85 -13.43
C VAL A 524 -7.68 -6.35 -13.74
N ARG A 525 -7.38 -5.50 -12.76
CA ARG A 525 -7.36 -4.03 -12.88
C ARG A 525 -6.00 -3.45 -13.25
N THR A 526 -4.90 -4.15 -12.94
CA THR A 526 -3.50 -3.77 -13.23
C THR A 526 -2.92 -4.67 -14.30
#